data_AF-A0A2N1CUU5-F1
#
_entry.id   AF-A0A2N1CUU5-F1
#
_cell.length_a   1.000
_cell.length_b   1.000
_cell.length_c   1.000
_cell.angle_alpha   90.00
_cell.angle_beta   90.00
_cell.angle_gamma   90.00
#
_symmetry.space_group_name_H-M   'P 1'
#
loop_
_entity.id
_entity.type
_entity.pdbx_description
1 polymer ?
#
loop_
_entity_poly.entity_id
_entity_poly.type
_entity_poly.pdbx_seq_one_letter_code
_entity_poly.pdbx_strand_id
1 'polypeptide(L)'
;MLKLGRVEAFADYYLDLSLNLPPEELASLNYDPTSPIASVEDQILCHSTPKNIRFINQVNKVIHDMKQDGRLKTILGNYYGYKD
;
A
#
# COMPACT_ATOMS: atom_id res chain seq x y z
N MET A 1 -6.35 -10.60 19.10
CA MET A 1 -5.73 -11.94 19.15
C MET A 1 -4.32 -11.88 19.73
N LEU A 2 -3.43 -11.05 19.18
CA LEU A 2 -2.03 -10.91 19.65
C LEU A 2 -1.93 -10.48 21.12
N LYS A 3 -2.53 -9.34 21.51
CA LYS A 3 -2.54 -8.84 22.90
C LYS A 3 -3.14 -9.81 23.94
N LEU A 4 -4.04 -10.68 23.49
CA LEU A 4 -4.68 -11.68 24.35
C LEU A 4 -3.87 -12.99 24.42
N GLY A 5 -2.69 -13.05 23.80
CA GLY A 5 -1.85 -14.25 23.74
C GLY A 5 -2.48 -15.40 22.96
N ARG A 6 -3.45 -15.13 22.06
CA ARG A 6 -4.15 -16.17 21.28
C ARG A 6 -3.46 -16.51 19.96
N VAL A 7 -2.56 -15.65 19.51
CA VAL A 7 -1.66 -15.86 18.37
C VAL A 7 -0.32 -15.24 18.72
N GLU A 8 0.78 -15.80 18.23
CA GLU A 8 2.13 -15.27 18.46
C GLU A 8 2.57 -14.28 17.39
N ALA A 9 2.01 -14.37 16.18
CA ALA A 9 2.33 -13.51 15.04
C ALA A 9 1.14 -13.37 14.09
N PHE A 10 1.15 -12.32 13.26
CA PHE A 10 0.24 -12.14 12.15
C PHE A 10 0.99 -11.46 10.99
N ALA A 11 0.49 -11.63 9.76
CA ALA A 11 1.00 -10.95 8.59
C ALA A 11 -0.06 -9.96 8.10
N ASP A 12 0.36 -8.73 7.85
CA ASP A 12 -0.53 -7.66 7.38
C ASP A 12 0.26 -6.63 6.57
N TYR A 13 -0.44 -5.73 5.87
CA TYR A 13 0.19 -4.61 5.19
C TYR A 13 0.70 -3.61 6.22
N TYR A 14 1.99 -3.28 6.13
CA TYR A 14 2.61 -2.30 7.02
C TYR A 14 1.85 -0.97 7.03
N LEU A 15 1.37 -0.54 5.86
CA LEU A 15 0.62 0.69 5.75
C LEU A 15 -0.69 0.66 6.55
N ASP A 16 -1.47 -0.41 6.41
CA ASP A 16 -2.70 -0.60 7.16
C ASP A 16 -2.44 -0.59 8.66
N LEU A 17 -1.35 -1.23 9.12
CA LEU A 17 -0.97 -1.17 10.52
C LEU A 17 -0.60 0.24 10.97
N SER A 18 0.17 0.98 10.17
CA SER A 18 0.57 2.35 10.50
C SER A 18 -0.58 3.36 10.52
N LEU A 19 -1.64 3.11 9.77
CA LEU A 19 -2.83 3.97 9.70
C LEU A 19 -3.90 3.60 10.74
N ASN A 20 -4.03 2.32 11.08
CA ASN A 20 -5.12 1.82 11.93
C ASN A 20 -4.71 1.55 13.38
N LEU A 21 -3.42 1.35 13.68
CA LEU A 21 -2.94 1.17 15.04
C LEU A 21 -2.51 2.50 15.67
N PRO A 22 -2.84 2.73 16.96
CA PRO A 22 -2.21 3.80 17.72
C PRO A 22 -0.67 3.65 17.71
N PRO A 23 0.10 4.75 17.69
CA PRO A 23 1.57 4.70 17.64
C PRO A 23 2.21 3.82 18.71
N GLU A 24 1.66 3.81 19.92
CA GLU A 24 2.11 2.99 21.04
C GLU A 24 1.89 1.49 20.80
N GLU A 25 0.81 1.12 20.11
CA GLU A 25 0.54 -0.28 19.76
C GLU A 25 1.46 -0.74 18.64
N LEU A 26 1.65 0.10 17.62
CA LEU A 26 2.58 -0.18 16.53
C LEU A 26 4.01 -0.34 17.05
N ALA A 27 4.43 0.51 17.98
CA ALA A 27 5.76 0.44 18.61
C ALA A 27 5.97 -0.80 19.50
N SER A 28 4.88 -1.44 19.93
CA SER A 28 4.95 -2.69 20.72
C SER A 28 5.18 -3.95 19.86
N LEU A 29 5.04 -3.83 18.54
CA LEU A 29 5.26 -4.94 17.60
C LEU A 29 6.75 -5.08 17.29
N ASN A 30 7.22 -6.32 17.19
CA ASN A 30 8.57 -6.63 16.71
C ASN A 30 8.52 -6.94 15.21
N TYR A 31 9.00 -6.02 14.37
CA TYR A 31 9.09 -6.17 12.92
C TYR A 31 10.25 -5.34 12.34
N ASP A 32 10.70 -5.70 11.14
CA ASP A 32 11.67 -4.91 10.37
C ASP A 32 10.97 -4.34 9.11
N PRO A 33 10.72 -3.02 9.04
CA PRO A 33 10.06 -2.41 7.88
C PRO A 33 10.92 -2.47 6.60
N THR A 34 12.21 -2.75 6.72
CA THR A 34 13.14 -2.89 5.58
C THR A 34 13.25 -4.32 5.06
N SER A 35 12.66 -5.29 5.76
CA SER A 35 12.68 -6.71 5.42
C SER A 35 11.26 -7.31 5.38
N PRO A 36 10.40 -6.89 4.44
CA PRO A 36 9.05 -7.42 4.35
C PRO A 36 9.06 -8.88 3.89
N ILE A 37 8.12 -9.67 4.41
CA ILE A 37 7.92 -11.08 3.99
C ILE A 37 7.52 -11.15 2.51
N ALA A 38 6.74 -10.18 2.04
CA ALA A 38 6.37 -10.00 0.66
C ALA A 38 6.18 -8.51 0.36
N SER A 39 6.57 -8.11 -0.84
CA SER A 39 6.24 -6.80 -1.42
C SER A 39 5.29 -7.02 -2.58
N VAL A 40 4.24 -6.23 -2.64
CA VAL A 40 3.32 -6.22 -3.78
C VAL A 40 3.17 -4.80 -4.31
N GLU A 41 2.84 -4.72 -5.59
CA GLU A 41 2.38 -3.47 -6.19
C GLU A 41 0.87 -3.52 -6.29
N ASP A 42 0.20 -2.42 -5.94
CA ASP A 42 -1.24 -2.31 -6.13
C ASP A 42 -1.59 -2.32 -7.62
N GLN A 43 -2.62 -3.08 -7.98
CA GLN A 43 -3.05 -3.26 -9.37
C GLN A 43 -4.53 -2.97 -9.54
N ILE A 44 -4.87 -2.25 -10.61
CA ILE A 44 -6.26 -2.11 -11.05
C ILE A 44 -6.57 -3.29 -11.96
N LEU A 45 -7.46 -4.17 -11.48
CA LEU A 45 -7.86 -5.38 -12.20
C LEU A 45 -9.25 -5.22 -12.81
N CYS A 46 -9.41 -5.74 -14.04
CA CYS A 46 -10.69 -5.72 -14.75
C CYS A 46 -10.85 -6.95 -15.66
N HIS A 47 -12.09 -7.33 -15.98
CA HIS A 47 -12.35 -8.39 -16.96
C HIS A 47 -11.73 -8.06 -18.32
N SER A 48 -11.12 -9.06 -18.96
CA SER A 48 -10.47 -8.89 -20.26
C SER A 48 -11.51 -8.72 -21.38
N THR A 49 -11.83 -7.46 -21.66
CA THR A 49 -12.66 -7.06 -22.81
C THR A 49 -11.95 -5.95 -23.57
N PRO A 50 -12.20 -5.79 -24.89
CA PRO A 50 -11.57 -4.71 -25.66
C PRO A 50 -11.82 -3.31 -25.07
N LYS A 51 -13.00 -3.09 -24.46
CA LYS A 51 -13.33 -1.83 -23.79
C LYS A 51 -12.46 -1.62 -22.55
N ASN A 52 -12.34 -2.64 -21.70
CA ASN A 52 -11.58 -2.54 -20.46
C ASN A 52 -10.07 -2.43 -20.69
N ILE A 53 -9.54 -3.10 -21.72
CA ILE A 53 -8.14 -2.96 -22.12
C ILE A 53 -7.84 -1.51 -22.51
N ARG A 54 -8.70 -0.87 -23.32
CA ARG A 54 -8.55 0.55 -23.65
C ARG A 54 -8.61 1.45 -22.41
N PHE A 55 -9.51 1.16 -21.48
CA PHE A 55 -9.63 1.89 -20.23
C PHE A 55 -8.34 1.77 -19.38
N ILE A 56 -7.86 0.55 -19.12
CA ILE A 56 -6.63 0.32 -18.34
C ILE A 56 -5.42 0.98 -19.00
N ASN A 57 -5.30 0.92 -20.33
CA ASN A 57 -4.20 1.60 -21.02
C ASN A 57 -4.23 3.12 -20.82
N GLN A 58 -5.43 3.72 -20.84
CA GLN A 58 -5.58 5.16 -20.57
C GLN A 58 -5.27 5.50 -19.11
N VAL A 59 -5.75 4.69 -18.17
CA VAL A 59 -5.46 4.86 -16.73
C VAL A 59 -3.96 4.77 -16.47
N ASN A 60 -3.30 3.73 -17.00
CA ASN A 60 -1.85 3.53 -16.84
C ASN A 60 -1.05 4.71 -17.39
N LYS A 61 -1.46 5.26 -18.55
CA LYS A 61 -0.83 6.46 -19.11
C LYS A 61 -0.96 7.66 -18.16
N VAL A 62 -2.15 7.93 -17.66
CA VAL A 62 -2.38 9.07 -16.74
C VAL A 62 -1.60 8.89 -15.44
N ILE A 63 -1.59 7.69 -14.86
CA ILE A 63 -0.80 7.39 -13.64
C ILE A 63 0.69 7.59 -13.91
N HIS A 64 1.19 7.16 -15.07
CA HIS A 64 2.58 7.37 -15.46
C HIS A 64 2.92 8.87 -15.52
N ASP A 65 2.11 9.67 -16.21
CA ASP A 65 2.30 11.11 -16.32
C ASP A 65 2.30 11.78 -14.94
N MET A 66 1.36 11.41 -14.07
CA MET A 66 1.25 11.92 -12.70
C MET A 66 2.44 11.52 -11.81
N LYS A 67 3.07 10.38 -12.08
CA LYS A 67 4.27 9.95 -11.36
C LYS A 67 5.48 10.79 -11.78
N GLN A 68 5.61 11.12 -13.06
CA GLN A 68 6.71 11.93 -13.59
C GLN A 68 6.65 13.38 -13.10
N ASP A 69 5.45 13.96 -13.02
CA ASP A 69 5.26 15.36 -12.62
C ASP A 69 5.01 15.56 -11.11
N GLY A 70 5.05 14.49 -10.33
CA GLY A 70 4.92 14.53 -8.87
C GLY A 70 3.49 14.66 -8.33
N ARG A 71 2.47 14.84 -9.18
CA ARG A 71 1.06 14.89 -8.73
C ARG A 71 0.66 13.63 -7.97
N LEU A 72 1.18 12.47 -8.35
CA LEU A 72 0.91 11.23 -7.65
C LEU A 72 1.42 11.27 -6.20
N LYS A 73 2.61 11.84 -5.96
CA LYS A 73 3.15 12.05 -4.61
C LYS A 73 2.28 13.04 -3.82
N THR A 74 1.79 14.10 -4.45
CA THR A 74 0.87 15.06 -3.78
C THR A 74 -0.43 14.41 -3.34
N ILE A 75 -1.00 13.51 -4.15
CA ILE A 75 -2.29 12.87 -3.86
C ILE A 75 -2.13 11.72 -2.87
N LEU A 76 -1.13 10.86 -3.10
CA LEU A 76 -0.96 9.60 -2.37
C LEU A 76 0.09 9.67 -1.27
N GLY A 77 0.89 10.74 -1.16
CA GLY A 77 2.03 10.80 -0.25
C GLY A 77 1.64 10.65 1.22
N ASN A 78 0.51 11.23 1.60
CA ASN A 78 -0.05 11.11 2.95
C ASN A 78 -0.59 9.70 3.25
N TYR A 79 -0.90 8.93 2.21
CA TYR A 79 -1.48 7.59 2.34
C TYR A 79 -0.46 6.48 2.19
N TYR A 80 0.57 6.63 1.36
CA TYR A 80 1.57 5.58 1.09
C TYR A 80 2.93 5.85 1.76
N GLY A 81 3.01 6.88 2.61
CA GLY A 81 4.23 7.18 3.34
C GLY A 81 5.40 7.62 2.45
N TYR A 82 5.13 8.30 1.32
CA TYR A 82 6.17 8.98 0.55
C TYR A 82 6.77 10.11 1.39
N LYS A 83 7.72 9.78 2.27
CA LYS A 83 8.56 10.78 2.96
C LYS A 83 9.65 11.27 2.01
N ASP A 84 9.96 12.56 2.09
CA ASP A 84 11.07 13.19 1.39
C ASP A 84 12.42 12.57 1.79
#